data_AF-A0A972M6D5-F1
#
_entry.id   AF-A0A972M6D5-F1
#
_cell.length_a   1.000
_cell.length_b   1.000
_cell.length_c   1.000
_cell.angle_alpha   90.00
_cell.angle_beta   90.00
_cell.angle_gamma   90.00
#
_symmetry.space_group_name_H-M   'P 1'
#
loop_
_entity.id
_entity.type
_entity.pdbx_description
1 polymer ?
#
loop_
_entity_poly.entity_id
_entity_poly.type
_entity_poly.pdbx_seq_one_letter_code
_entity_poly.pdbx_strand_id
1 'polypeptide(L)'
;MEKELKLYDPERAFKKCPYVAVYGTLKKGYWNHHYLKDAIFVGEGITQENFDLFDVGYPMAVPNPLGLPLKVEVYKLTSPEQLEKLDFLEGFPYHYKRMIIDIDLFEGGKRKPIKAWIYYVTHPKGEKVEDIRYVEDVGPYLEWEG
;
A
#
# COMPACT_ATOMS: atom_id res chain seq x y z
N MET A 1 -22.04 -7.98 -12.38
CA MET A 1 -21.28 -9.05 -11.71
C MET A 1 -20.35 -9.79 -12.68
N GLU A 2 -20.84 -10.43 -13.75
CA GLU A 2 -19.95 -11.08 -14.75
C GLU A 2 -19.07 -10.13 -15.57
N LYS A 3 -19.48 -8.86 -15.76
CA LYS A 3 -18.67 -7.87 -16.50
C LYS A 3 -17.40 -7.42 -15.75
N GLU A 4 -17.39 -7.40 -14.41
CA GLU A 4 -16.22 -6.97 -13.63
C GLU A 4 -15.17 -8.09 -13.50
N LEU A 5 -15.59 -9.35 -13.38
CA LEU A 5 -14.68 -10.50 -13.42
C LEU A 5 -14.01 -10.69 -14.79
N LYS A 6 -14.67 -10.30 -15.89
CA LYS A 6 -14.06 -10.27 -17.24
C LYS A 6 -13.03 -9.14 -17.44
N LEU A 7 -12.84 -8.26 -16.46
CA LEU A 7 -11.88 -7.15 -16.48
C LEU A 7 -10.69 -7.34 -15.51
N TYR A 8 -10.68 -8.41 -14.72
CA TYR A 8 -9.52 -8.76 -13.90
C TYR A 8 -8.41 -9.28 -14.80
N ASP A 9 -7.39 -8.45 -14.98
CA ASP A 9 -6.20 -8.74 -15.78
C ASP A 9 -4.97 -8.25 -15.00
N PRO A 10 -4.33 -9.13 -14.21
CA PRO A 10 -3.14 -8.78 -13.44
C PRO A 10 -1.97 -8.42 -14.37
N GLU A 11 -1.91 -8.96 -15.59
CA GLU A 11 -0.89 -8.62 -16.58
C GLU A 11 -1.03 -7.17 -17.03
N ARG A 12 -2.24 -6.73 -17.37
CA ARG A 12 -2.50 -5.33 -17.72
C ARG A 12 -2.28 -4.39 -16.54
N ALA A 13 -2.69 -4.78 -15.33
CA ALA A 13 -2.46 -3.97 -14.13
C ALA A 13 -0.97 -3.80 -13.83
N PHE A 14 -0.19 -4.88 -13.94
CA PHE A 14 1.26 -4.89 -13.78
C PHE A 14 1.96 -4.03 -14.83
N LYS A 15 1.58 -4.16 -16.12
CA LYS A 15 2.10 -3.31 -17.21
C LYS A 15 1.80 -1.84 -16.99
N LYS A 16 0.66 -1.50 -16.37
CA LYS A 16 0.29 -0.12 -16.03
C LYS A 16 1.18 0.45 -14.92
N CYS A 17 1.49 -0.34 -13.90
CA CYS A 17 2.38 0.05 -12.81
C CYS A 17 2.97 -1.22 -12.16
N PRO A 18 4.30 -1.42 -12.20
CA PRO A 18 4.95 -2.58 -11.59
C PRO A 18 5.35 -2.34 -10.13
N TYR A 19 4.92 -1.23 -9.52
CA TYR A 19 5.28 -0.88 -8.14
C TYR A 19 4.08 -1.09 -7.21
N VAL A 20 4.35 -1.56 -6.00
CA VAL A 20 3.38 -1.66 -4.91
C VAL A 20 3.90 -0.93 -3.69
N ALA A 21 3.02 -0.20 -3.00
CA ALA A 21 3.29 0.43 -1.73
C ALA A 21 2.56 -0.35 -0.64
N VAL A 22 3.30 -0.81 0.37
CA VAL A 22 2.77 -1.58 1.49
C VAL A 22 2.97 -0.83 2.80
N TYR A 23 1.94 -0.85 3.65
CA TYR A 23 1.89 -0.09 4.91
C TYR A 23 1.66 -0.99 6.13
N GLY A 24 1.77 -2.31 5.96
CA GLY A 24 1.33 -3.27 6.97
C GLY A 24 2.10 -4.58 6.97
N THR A 25 1.37 -5.68 7.09
CA THR A 25 1.91 -7.05 7.28
C THR A 25 2.87 -7.53 6.17
N LEU A 26 2.87 -6.86 5.02
CA LEU A 26 3.78 -7.08 3.89
C LEU A 26 5.14 -6.37 4.03
N LYS A 27 5.28 -5.39 4.94
CA LYS A 27 6.54 -4.68 5.26
C LYS A 27 7.63 -5.67 5.71
N LYS A 28 8.91 -5.30 5.58
CA LYS A 28 10.02 -6.14 6.06
C LYS A 28 9.87 -6.45 7.54
N GLY A 29 10.15 -7.69 7.91
CA GLY A 29 10.05 -8.15 9.30
C GLY A 29 8.65 -8.63 9.73
N TYR A 30 7.62 -8.45 8.90
CA TYR A 30 6.26 -8.93 9.19
C TYR A 30 5.92 -10.23 8.47
N TRP A 31 4.88 -10.92 8.95
CA TRP A 31 4.60 -12.31 8.58
C TRP A 31 4.23 -12.53 7.11
N ASN A 32 3.61 -11.56 6.44
CA ASN A 32 3.25 -11.66 5.02
C ASN A 32 4.38 -11.21 4.08
N HIS A 33 5.52 -10.74 4.60
CA HIS A 33 6.64 -10.27 3.77
C HIS A 33 7.13 -11.32 2.75
N HIS A 34 6.94 -12.61 3.03
CA HIS A 34 7.31 -13.70 2.13
C HIS A 34 6.65 -13.63 0.74
N TYR A 35 5.52 -12.93 0.58
CA TYR A 35 4.90 -12.67 -0.72
C TYR A 35 5.75 -11.73 -1.61
N LEU A 36 6.60 -10.91 -1.00
CA LEU A 36 7.46 -9.92 -1.67
C LEU A 36 8.94 -10.34 -1.75
N LYS A 37 9.28 -11.57 -1.35
CA LYS A 37 10.68 -12.05 -1.27
C LYS A 37 11.45 -11.94 -2.60
N ASP A 38 10.75 -12.08 -3.72
CA ASP A 38 11.32 -12.02 -5.08
C ASP A 38 11.10 -10.64 -5.74
N ALA A 39 10.53 -9.68 -5.01
CA ALA A 39 10.36 -8.30 -5.45
C ALA A 39 11.59 -7.47 -5.07
N ILE A 40 11.84 -6.40 -5.82
CA ILE A 40 12.97 -5.52 -5.57
C ILE A 40 12.51 -4.42 -4.62
N PHE A 41 13.10 -4.36 -3.42
CA PHE A 41 12.88 -3.23 -2.51
C PHE A 41 13.41 -1.94 -3.14
N VAL A 42 12.53 -0.94 -3.29
CA VAL A 42 12.88 0.36 -3.88
C VAL A 42 13.28 1.34 -2.79
N GLY A 43 12.53 1.39 -1.69
CA GLY A 43 12.78 2.30 -0.58
C GLY A 43 11.54 2.52 0.27
N GLU A 44 11.70 3.32 1.32
CA GLU A 44 10.59 3.84 2.13
C GLU A 44 10.10 5.18 1.56
N GLY A 45 8.86 5.52 1.85
CA GLY A 45 8.28 6.79 1.45
C GLY A 45 6.99 7.10 2.21
N ILE A 46 6.33 8.16 1.78
CA ILE A 46 5.01 8.58 2.27
C ILE A 46 4.03 8.76 1.13
N THR A 47 2.76 8.46 1.36
CA THR A 47 1.70 8.75 0.39
C THR A 47 1.50 10.26 0.24
N GLN A 48 1.15 10.73 -0.95
CA GLN A 48 0.69 12.12 -1.12
C GLN A 48 -0.78 12.28 -0.75
N GLU A 49 -1.56 11.21 -0.92
CA GLU A 49 -2.96 11.10 -0.53
C GLU A 49 -3.08 10.78 0.96
N ASN A 50 -4.19 11.23 1.56
CA ASN A 50 -4.49 11.04 2.97
C ASN A 50 -5.41 9.85 3.22
N PHE A 51 -5.18 9.20 4.36
CA PHE A 51 -5.91 8.03 4.79
C PHE A 51 -6.25 8.12 6.29
N ASP A 52 -7.35 7.48 6.65
CA ASP A 52 -7.50 6.94 8.00
C ASP A 52 -6.90 5.53 8.04
N LEU A 53 -6.27 5.19 9.16
CA LEU A 53 -5.69 3.87 9.39
C LEU A 53 -6.42 3.20 10.55
N PHE A 54 -6.78 1.93 10.39
CA PHE A 54 -7.43 1.13 11.42
C PHE A 54 -6.63 -0.13 11.70
N ASP A 55 -6.74 -0.67 12.92
CA ASP A 55 -6.09 -1.92 13.30
C ASP A 55 -7.10 -2.98 13.78
N VAL A 56 -6.99 -4.18 13.23
CA VAL A 56 -7.72 -5.39 13.60
C VAL A 56 -6.79 -6.59 13.85
N GLY A 57 -5.54 -6.32 14.25
CA GLY A 57 -4.41 -7.25 14.19
C GLY A 57 -3.68 -7.23 12.84
N TYR A 58 -4.09 -6.32 11.95
CA TYR A 58 -3.44 -5.93 10.70
C TYR A 58 -4.07 -4.61 10.22
N PRO A 59 -3.35 -3.78 9.45
CA PRO A 59 -3.82 -2.44 9.14
C PRO A 59 -4.81 -2.41 7.98
N MET A 60 -5.80 -1.54 8.11
CA MET A 60 -6.78 -1.19 7.07
C MET A 60 -6.70 0.30 6.76
N ALA A 61 -6.18 0.65 5.58
CA ALA A 61 -6.19 2.04 5.11
C ALA A 61 -7.52 2.39 4.42
N VAL A 62 -8.08 3.54 4.77
CA VAL A 62 -9.32 4.09 4.18
C VAL A 62 -9.02 5.47 3.60
N PRO A 63 -9.21 5.71 2.29
CA PRO A 63 -8.99 7.03 1.70
C PRO A 63 -9.86 8.07 2.40
N ASN A 64 -9.23 9.11 2.95
CA ASN A 64 -9.92 10.21 3.61
C ASN A 64 -9.11 11.51 3.40
N PRO A 65 -9.63 12.51 2.66
CA PRO A 65 -8.93 13.78 2.44
C PRO A 65 -8.53 14.51 3.74
N LEU A 66 -9.28 14.30 4.83
CA LEU A 66 -9.02 14.89 6.15
C LEU A 66 -8.14 13.98 7.05
N GLY A 67 -7.74 12.82 6.56
CA GLY A 67 -6.81 11.92 7.24
C GLY A 67 -5.36 12.40 7.12
N LEU A 68 -4.43 11.46 7.20
CA LEU A 68 -2.99 11.73 7.14
C LEU A 68 -2.29 10.84 6.10
N PRO A 69 -1.11 11.24 5.61
CA PRO A 69 -0.24 10.38 4.83
C PRO A 69 0.12 9.09 5.57
N LEU A 70 0.33 8.00 4.83
CA LEU A 70 0.85 6.74 5.36
C LEU A 70 2.34 6.62 5.07
N LYS A 71 3.11 6.14 6.05
CA LYS A 71 4.45 5.63 5.79
C LYS A 71 4.36 4.25 5.15
N VAL A 72 5.09 4.08 4.04
CA VAL A 72 5.04 2.87 3.21
C VAL A 72 6.44 2.36 2.89
N GLU A 73 6.53 1.07 2.60
CA GLU A 73 7.63 0.48 1.84
C GLU A 73 7.19 0.28 0.39
N VAL A 74 8.05 0.64 -0.58
CA VAL A 74 7.77 0.46 -2.01
C VAL A 74 8.60 -0.69 -2.56
N TYR A 75 7.93 -1.57 -3.28
CA TYR A 75 8.53 -2.71 -3.98
C TYR A 75 8.23 -2.65 -5.46
N LYS A 76 9.23 -2.99 -6.27
CA LYS A 76 9.06 -3.25 -7.69
C LYS A 76 8.85 -4.74 -7.89
N LEU A 77 7.68 -5.10 -8.39
CA LEU A 77 7.37 -6.45 -8.84
C LEU A 77 8.14 -6.72 -10.14
N THR A 78 8.60 -7.96 -10.29
CA THR A 78 9.33 -8.45 -11.45
C THR A 78 8.44 -9.19 -12.44
N SER A 79 7.22 -9.56 -12.02
CA SER A 79 6.27 -10.34 -12.82
C SER A 79 4.82 -10.09 -12.41
N PRO A 80 3.84 -10.26 -13.32
CA PRO A 80 2.41 -10.11 -13.01
C PRO A 80 1.89 -11.16 -12.01
N GLU A 81 2.51 -12.34 -11.94
CA GLU A 81 2.16 -13.42 -11.01
C GLU A 81 2.38 -12.99 -9.55
N GLN A 82 3.32 -12.09 -9.27
CA GLN A 82 3.48 -11.52 -7.94
C GLN A 82 2.29 -10.64 -7.56
N LEU A 83 1.80 -9.84 -8.52
CA LEU A 83 0.65 -8.97 -8.29
C LEU A 83 -0.64 -9.79 -8.09
N GLU A 84 -0.79 -10.88 -8.84
CA GLU A 84 -1.90 -11.83 -8.66
C GLU A 84 -1.89 -12.48 -7.27
N LYS A 85 -0.71 -12.88 -6.77
CA LYS A 85 -0.59 -13.44 -5.41
C LYS A 85 -0.96 -12.42 -4.32
N LEU A 86 -0.60 -11.15 -4.52
CA LEU A 86 -1.00 -10.06 -3.62
C LEU A 86 -2.52 -9.83 -3.70
N ASP A 87 -3.09 -9.80 -4.91
CA ASP A 87 -4.54 -9.68 -5.10
C ASP A 87 -5.30 -10.80 -4.38
N PHE A 88 -4.79 -12.04 -4.44
CA PHE A 88 -5.36 -13.18 -3.73
C PHE A 88 -5.27 -13.04 -2.20
N LEU A 89 -4.09 -12.65 -1.68
CA LEU A 89 -3.86 -12.42 -0.24
C LEU A 89 -4.81 -11.34 0.31
N GLU A 90 -4.93 -10.23 -0.41
CA GLU A 90 -5.71 -9.05 -0.01
C GLU A 90 -7.23 -9.23 -0.28
N GLY A 91 -7.63 -10.36 -0.88
CA GLY A 91 -9.03 -10.65 -1.24
C GLY A 91 -9.60 -9.68 -2.27
N PHE A 92 -8.77 -9.15 -3.16
CA PHE A 92 -9.17 -8.22 -4.21
C PHE A 92 -10.13 -8.89 -5.23
N PRO A 93 -11.19 -8.20 -5.72
CA PRO A 93 -11.59 -6.82 -5.44
C PRO A 93 -12.62 -6.66 -4.31
N TYR A 94 -12.87 -7.71 -3.52
CA TYR A 94 -14.01 -7.76 -2.59
C TYR A 94 -13.65 -7.27 -1.18
N HIS A 95 -12.53 -7.74 -0.63
CA HIS A 95 -12.09 -7.36 0.71
C HIS A 95 -11.33 -6.03 0.66
N TYR A 96 -10.14 -6.03 0.08
CA TYR A 96 -9.45 -4.81 -0.31
C TYR A 96 -9.71 -4.48 -1.78
N LYS A 97 -9.69 -3.19 -2.07
CA LYS A 97 -9.58 -2.62 -3.41
C LYS A 97 -8.15 -2.13 -3.60
N ARG A 98 -7.78 -1.77 -4.82
CA ARG A 98 -6.48 -1.14 -5.09
C ARG A 98 -6.61 0.04 -6.03
N MET A 99 -5.73 1.02 -5.87
CA MET A 99 -5.61 2.19 -6.73
C MET A 99 -4.14 2.56 -6.91
N ILE A 100 -3.82 3.28 -7.99
CA ILE A 100 -2.49 3.87 -8.16
C ILE A 100 -2.50 5.23 -7.50
N ILE A 101 -1.53 5.47 -6.63
CA ILE A 101 -1.31 6.75 -5.94
C ILE A 101 0.12 7.26 -6.15
N ASP A 102 0.35 8.52 -5.82
CA ASP A 102 1.69 9.12 -5.79
C ASP A 102 2.34 8.91 -4.40
N ILE A 103 3.59 8.44 -4.41
CA ILE A 103 4.41 8.21 -3.22
C ILE A 103 5.64 9.10 -3.31
N ASP A 104 5.91 9.88 -2.27
CA ASP A 104 7.19 10.56 -2.10
C ASP A 104 8.21 9.58 -1.50
N LEU A 105 9.03 8.96 -2.35
CA LEU A 105 10.14 8.10 -1.91
C LEU A 105 11.27 8.93 -1.29
N PHE A 106 11.85 8.42 -0.21
CA PHE A 106 13.03 8.99 0.43
C PHE A 106 14.30 8.46 -0.25
N GLU A 107 14.89 9.25 -1.14
CA GLU A 107 16.09 8.89 -1.89
C GLU A 107 17.17 9.97 -1.74
N GLY A 108 18.31 9.63 -1.12
CA GLY A 108 19.47 10.53 -1.02
C GLY A 108 19.21 11.87 -0.32
N GLY A 109 18.36 11.88 0.70
CA GLY A 109 17.94 13.10 1.43
C GLY A 109 16.96 13.97 0.65
N LYS A 110 16.36 13.45 -0.44
CA LYS A 110 15.34 14.14 -1.23
C LYS A 110 14.08 13.28 -1.33
N ARG A 111 12.97 13.94 -1.63
CA ARG A 111 11.71 13.29 -2.01
C ARG A 111 11.66 13.12 -3.52
N LYS A 112 11.35 11.91 -3.98
CA LYS A 112 11.15 11.60 -5.39
C LYS A 112 9.78 10.95 -5.60
N PRO A 113 8.87 11.59 -6.37
CA PRO A 113 7.56 11.02 -6.60
C PRO A 113 7.66 9.75 -7.46
N ILE A 114 6.94 8.71 -7.05
CA ILE A 114 6.72 7.48 -7.83
C ILE A 114 5.25 7.09 -7.75
N LYS A 115 4.73 6.48 -8.82
CA LYS A 115 3.40 5.86 -8.80
C LYS A 115 3.48 4.42 -8.36
N ALA A 116 2.62 4.02 -7.42
CA ALA A 116 2.53 2.65 -6.94
C ALA A 116 1.07 2.23 -6.69
N TRP A 117 0.78 0.93 -6.83
CA TRP A 117 -0.46 0.35 -6.34
C TRP A 117 -0.46 0.34 -4.82
N ILE A 118 -1.58 0.75 -4.21
CA ILE A 118 -1.86 0.57 -2.78
C ILE A 118 -3.19 -0.17 -2.62
N TYR A 119 -3.27 -1.08 -1.64
CA TYR A 119 -4.51 -1.73 -1.26
C TYR A 119 -5.23 -0.91 -0.19
N TYR A 120 -6.55 -0.80 -0.26
CA TYR A 120 -7.36 -0.03 0.69
C TYR A 120 -8.74 -0.66 0.88
N VAL A 121 -9.43 -0.31 1.97
CA VAL A 121 -10.82 -0.74 2.23
C VAL A 121 -11.78 0.45 2.20
N THR A 122 -13.06 0.18 1.97
CA THR A 122 -14.12 1.22 2.06
C THR A 122 -14.97 1.11 3.32
N HIS A 123 -14.92 -0.03 4.00
CA HIS A 123 -15.67 -0.30 5.24
C HIS A 123 -14.71 -0.94 6.24
N PRO A 124 -13.95 -0.13 7.01
CA PRO A 124 -12.99 -0.65 7.96
C PRO A 124 -13.69 -1.37 9.11
N LYS A 125 -12.92 -2.19 9.81
CA LYS A 125 -13.27 -2.74 11.13
C LYS A 125 -12.16 -2.34 12.10
N GLY A 126 -12.39 -2.52 13.39
CA GLY A 126 -11.38 -2.29 14.42
C GLY A 126 -11.30 -0.85 14.90
N GLU A 127 -10.20 -0.57 15.59
CA GLU A 127 -9.95 0.73 16.21
C GLU A 127 -9.16 1.63 15.26
N LYS A 128 -9.49 2.91 15.24
CA LYS A 128 -8.75 3.90 14.45
C LYS A 128 -7.39 4.11 15.12
N VAL A 129 -6.32 4.06 14.33
CA VAL A 129 -4.97 4.41 14.78
C VAL A 129 -4.92 5.92 14.95
N GLU A 130 -4.67 6.37 16.18
CA GLU A 130 -4.49 7.78 16.54
C GLU A 130 -3.02 8.12 16.85
N ASP A 131 -2.11 7.14 16.74
CA ASP A 131 -0.68 7.37 16.88
C ASP A 131 -0.13 8.10 15.65
N ILE A 132 -0.03 9.42 15.78
CA ILE A 132 0.47 10.32 14.73
C ILE A 132 1.96 10.52 14.94
N ARG A 133 2.74 10.16 13.92
CA ARG A 133 4.18 10.38 13.89
C ARG A 133 4.53 11.62 13.11
N TYR A 134 5.67 12.20 13.46
CA TYR A 134 6.16 13.41 12.83
C TYR A 134 7.63 13.25 12.47
N VAL A 135 8.00 13.63 11.25
CA VAL A 135 9.39 13.74 10.82
C VAL A 135 9.60 15.12 10.19
N GLU A 136 10.70 15.76 10.53
CA GLU A 136 11.13 17.04 9.95
C GLU A 136 11.22 16.90 8.42
N ASP A 137 10.80 17.92 7.68
CA ASP A 137 10.64 17.90 6.22
C ASP A 137 9.65 16.88 5.65
N VAL A 138 8.92 16.12 6.49
CA VAL A 138 7.83 15.20 6.12
C VAL A 138 6.46 15.72 6.55
N GLY A 139 6.33 16.13 7.81
CA GLY A 139 5.07 16.46 8.45
C GLY A 139 4.45 15.26 9.20
N PRO A 140 3.19 15.36 9.63
CA PRO A 140 2.50 14.28 10.31
C PRO A 140 2.16 13.13 9.33
N TYR A 141 2.32 11.89 9.78
CA TYR A 141 1.93 10.68 9.06
C TYR A 141 1.49 9.58 10.02
N LEU A 142 0.84 8.56 9.49
CA LEU A 142 0.47 7.33 10.21
C LEU A 142 1.43 6.20 9.83
N GLU A 143 1.77 5.38 10.81
CA GLU A 143 2.56 4.16 10.63
C GLU A 143 1.96 3.03 11.46
N TRP A 144 1.86 1.86 10.86
CA TRP A 144 1.50 0.64 11.59
C TRP A 144 2.77 -0.12 12.01
N GLU A 145 2.81 -0.55 13.28
CA GLU A 145 3.96 -1.20 13.91
C GLU A 145 3.71 -2.61 14.49
N GLY A 146 2.51 -3.16 14.31
CA GLY A 146 2.18 -4.52 14.79
C GLY A 146 1.50 -4.55 16.15
#